data_AF-A0A1B9Y4L6-F1
#
_entry.id   AF-A0A1B9Y4L6-F1
#
_cell.length_a   1.000
_cell.length_b   1.000
_cell.length_c   1.000
_cell.angle_alpha   90.00
_cell.angle_beta   90.00
_cell.angle_gamma   90.00
#
_symmetry.space_group_name_H-M   'P 1'
#
loop_
_entity.id
_entity.type
_entity.pdbx_description
1 polymer ?
#
loop_
_entity_poly.entity_id
_entity_poly.type
_entity_poly.pdbx_seq_one_letter_code
_entity_poly.pdbx_strand_id
1 'polypeptide(L)'
;MLELKIGEFLQEYKGKMEFYLNLLNDKIKLPHENEAIGIIICKSKDRTVVEYLLKSSNLPIGITTYSTSEKLPKDYQNYYQTQKNYQKNLIIILKI
;
A
#
# COMPACT_ATOMS: atom_id res chain seq x y z
N MET A 1 6.45 6.00 2.42
CA MET A 1 5.48 6.03 1.32
C MET A 1 4.99 4.63 1.02
N LEU A 2 3.69 4.45 0.75
CA LEU A 2 3.09 3.16 0.43
C LEU A 2 2.33 3.23 -0.89
N GLU A 3 2.53 2.24 -1.75
CA GLU A 3 1.84 2.10 -3.03
C GLU A 3 1.22 0.70 -3.15
N LEU A 4 -0.10 0.65 -3.34
CA LEU A 4 -0.85 -0.60 -3.52
C LEU A 4 -1.21 -0.80 -4.99
N LYS A 5 -0.95 -2.00 -5.51
CA LYS A 5 -1.27 -2.42 -6.88
C LYS A 5 -2.11 -3.69 -6.85
N ILE A 6 -3.26 -3.65 -7.54
CA ILE A 6 -4.18 -4.80 -7.65
C ILE A 6 -3.67 -5.89 -8.62
N GLY A 7 -2.62 -5.59 -9.38
CA GLY A 7 -2.03 -6.49 -10.38
C GLY A 7 -0.66 -7.00 -9.98
N GLU A 8 -0.02 -7.66 -10.95
CA GLU A 8 1.39 -8.05 -10.84
C GLU A 8 2.30 -6.83 -10.74
N PHE A 9 3.42 -7.00 -10.04
CA PHE A 9 4.49 -6.01 -10.03
C PHE A 9 5.05 -5.77 -11.43
N LEU A 10 5.09 -4.49 -11.85
CA LEU A 10 5.76 -4.04 -13.05
C LEU A 10 7.00 -3.23 -12.68
N GLN A 11 8.05 -3.32 -13.50
CA GLN A 11 9.32 -2.66 -13.26
C GLN A 11 9.17 -1.13 -13.16
N GLU A 12 8.21 -0.55 -13.90
CA GLU A 12 7.90 0.88 -13.84
C GLU A 12 7.49 1.38 -12.45
N TYR A 13 6.97 0.50 -11.59
CA TYR A 13 6.56 0.88 -10.23
C TYR A 13 7.76 1.28 -9.37
N LYS A 14 8.93 0.63 -9.58
CA LYS A 14 10.17 1.03 -8.92
C LYS A 14 10.58 2.44 -9.33
N GLY A 15 10.57 2.75 -10.62
CA GLY A 15 10.96 4.07 -11.12
C GLY A 15 10.07 5.19 -10.57
N LYS A 16 8.76 4.96 -10.50
CA LYS A 16 7.81 5.88 -9.86
C LYS A 16 8.13 6.07 -8.37
N MET A 17 8.36 4.98 -7.65
CA MET A 17 8.72 5.02 -6.22
C MET A 17 10.02 5.78 -5.98
N GLU A 18 11.08 5.52 -6.77
CA GLU A 18 12.35 6.25 -6.68
C GLU A 18 12.16 7.75 -6.88
N PHE A 19 11.36 8.14 -7.87
CA PHE A 19 11.01 9.55 -8.09
C PHE A 19 10.33 10.16 -6.86
N TYR A 20 9.33 9.48 -6.29
CA TYR A 20 8.62 10.00 -5.13
C TYR A 20 9.49 10.11 -3.88
N LEU A 21 10.34 9.11 -3.61
CA LEU A 21 11.25 9.13 -2.48
C LEU A 21 12.28 10.26 -2.60
N ASN A 22 12.87 10.44 -3.78
CA ASN A 22 13.79 11.55 -4.02
C ASN A 22 13.10 12.91 -3.80
N LEU A 23 11.89 13.08 -4.31
CA LEU A 23 11.13 14.31 -4.11
C LEU A 23 10.81 14.56 -2.62
N LEU A 24 10.39 13.53 -1.89
CA LEU A 24 10.13 13.60 -0.45
C LEU A 24 11.41 13.98 0.31
N ASN A 25 12.53 13.33 -0.01
CA ASN A 25 13.79 13.54 0.68
C ASN A 25 14.41 14.92 0.39
N ASP A 26 14.18 15.49 -0.80
CA ASP A 26 14.66 16.81 -1.17
C ASP A 26 13.75 17.95 -0.68
N LYS A 27 12.41 17.78 -0.73
CA LYS A 27 11.46 18.88 -0.51
C LYS A 27 10.76 18.86 0.83
N ILE A 28 10.62 17.71 1.47
CA ILE A 28 9.74 17.53 2.63
C ILE A 28 10.50 17.08 3.87
N LYS A 29 11.51 16.22 3.70
CA LYS A 29 12.29 15.64 4.80
C LYS A 29 12.97 16.72 5.65
N LEU A 30 12.83 16.63 6.96
CA LEU A 30 13.48 17.51 7.91
C LEU A 30 14.93 17.06 8.19
N PRO A 31 15.84 17.96 8.64
CA PRO A 31 17.25 17.62 8.82
C PRO A 31 17.56 16.49 9.81
N HIS A 32 16.63 16.17 10.71
CA HIS A 32 16.79 15.14 11.75
C HIS A 32 16.03 13.83 11.43
N GLU A 33 15.38 13.76 10.27
CA GLU A 33 14.64 12.58 9.83
C GLU A 33 15.50 11.65 8.98
N ASN A 34 15.18 10.36 9.02
CA ASN A 34 15.77 9.37 8.13
C ASN A 34 15.24 9.52 6.70
N GLU A 35 15.93 8.93 5.73
CA GLU A 35 15.45 8.81 4.36
C GLU A 35 14.05 8.17 4.33
N ALA A 36 13.16 8.70 3.48
CA ALA A 36 11.84 8.14 3.27
C ALA A 36 11.95 6.70 2.73
N ILE A 37 11.16 5.81 3.31
CA ILE A 37 11.08 4.39 2.93
C ILE A 37 9.91 4.19 1.96
N GLY A 38 10.16 3.50 0.84
CA GLY A 38 9.14 3.12 -0.13
C GLY A 38 8.68 1.69 0.07
N ILE A 39 7.37 1.46 0.13
CA ILE A 39 6.80 0.10 0.17
C ILE A 39 5.82 -0.04 -0.99
N ILE A 40 6.09 -0.99 -1.87
CA ILE A 40 5.21 -1.38 -2.97
C ILE A 40 4.55 -2.72 -2.59
N ILE A 41 3.22 -2.76 -2.59
CA ILE A 41 2.43 -3.95 -2.31
C ILE A 41 1.69 -4.33 -3.60
N CYS A 42 1.94 -5.52 -4.13
CA CYS A 42 1.30 -6.00 -5.36
C CYS A 42 0.52 -7.31 -5.12
N LYS A 43 -0.34 -7.71 -6.05
CA LYS A 43 -1.05 -9.00 -5.96
C LYS A 43 -0.09 -10.18 -6.17
N SER A 44 0.86 -10.02 -7.08
CA SER A 44 1.90 -11.01 -7.39
C SER A 44 3.18 -10.30 -7.81
N LYS A 45 4.30 -11.02 -7.79
CA LYS A 45 5.59 -10.55 -8.28
C LYS A 45 6.47 -11.72 -8.70
N ASP A 46 7.24 -11.56 -9.76
CA ASP A 46 8.38 -12.44 -10.03
C ASP A 46 9.52 -12.09 -9.07
N ARG A 47 9.93 -13.08 -8.27
CA ARG A 47 10.97 -12.90 -7.26
C ARG A 47 12.33 -12.55 -7.88
N THR A 48 12.71 -13.22 -8.96
CA THR A 48 14.00 -13.02 -9.64
C THR A 48 14.07 -11.62 -10.24
N VAL A 49 12.99 -11.17 -10.89
CA VAL A 49 12.88 -9.82 -11.43
C VAL A 49 13.02 -8.78 -10.33
N VAL A 50 12.29 -8.95 -9.22
CA VAL A 50 12.34 -8.03 -8.08
C VAL A 50 13.74 -7.99 -7.45
N GLU A 51 14.38 -9.13 -7.24
CA GLU A 51 15.74 -9.19 -6.69
C GLU A 51 16.75 -8.50 -7.61
N TYR A 52 16.65 -8.68 -8.92
CA TYR A 52 17.55 -8.02 -9.88
C TYR A 52 17.37 -6.50 -9.88
N LEU A 53 16.13 -6.02 -9.83
CA LEU A 53 15.83 -4.58 -9.79
C LEU A 53 16.30 -3.91 -8.50
N LEU A 54 16.12 -4.58 -7.36
CA LEU A 54 16.50 -4.02 -6.06
C LEU A 54 18.02 -3.96 -5.87
N LYS A 55 18.80 -4.84 -6.52
CA LYS A 55 20.28 -4.81 -6.47
C LYS A 55 20.88 -3.47 -6.91
N SER A 56 20.21 -2.74 -7.79
CA SER A 56 20.71 -1.47 -8.32
C SER A 56 20.14 -0.23 -7.61
N SER A 57 19.33 -0.40 -6.55
CA SER A 57 18.65 0.71 -5.87
C SER A 57 19.48 1.24 -4.70
N ASN A 58 19.77 2.53 -4.70
CA ASN A 58 20.38 3.22 -3.55
C ASN A 58 19.33 3.73 -2.54
N LEU A 59 18.04 3.64 -2.87
CA LEU A 59 16.94 4.08 -2.01
C LEU A 59 16.30 2.88 -1.28
N PRO A 60 15.83 3.07 -0.03
CA PRO A 60 15.18 2.02 0.74
C PRO A 60 13.78 1.71 0.19
N ILE A 61 13.70 0.74 -0.72
CA ILE A 61 12.46 0.29 -1.36
C ILE A 61 12.21 -1.19 -1.04
N GLY A 62 11.06 -1.49 -0.46
CA GLY A 62 10.55 -2.85 -0.23
C GLY A 62 9.42 -3.18 -1.19
N ILE A 63 9.46 -4.39 -1.77
CA ILE A 63 8.39 -4.91 -2.64
C ILE A 63 7.84 -6.19 -2.03
N THR A 64 6.55 -6.19 -1.71
CA THR A 64 5.85 -7.31 -1.09
C THR A 64 4.54 -7.64 -1.80
N THR A 65 3.96 -8.78 -1.46
CA THR A 65 2.67 -9.22 -1.96
C THR A 65 1.62 -9.26 -0.86
N TYR A 66 0.36 -9.02 -1.22
CA TYR A 66 -0.77 -9.25 -0.34
C TYR A 66 -1.55 -10.49 -0.75
N SER A 67 -2.27 -11.07 0.21
CA SER A 67 -3.22 -12.15 -0.02
C SER A 67 -4.59 -11.72 0.46
N THR A 68 -5.63 -12.05 -0.31
CA THR A 68 -7.02 -11.79 0.07
C THR A 68 -7.65 -13.05 0.63
N SER A 69 -8.44 -12.90 1.69
CA SER A 69 -9.30 -13.94 2.23
C SER A 69 -10.75 -13.56 1.96
N GLU A 70 -11.56 -14.52 1.51
CA GLU A 70 -13.02 -14.34 1.41
C GLU A 70 -13.68 -14.24 2.79
N LYS A 71 -13.04 -14.82 3.82
CA LYS A 71 -13.51 -14.77 5.20
C LYS A 71 -12.92 -13.57 5.91
N LEU A 72 -13.79 -12.70 6.40
CA LEU A 72 -13.41 -11.60 7.28
C LEU A 72 -12.91 -12.19 8.62
N PRO A 73 -11.69 -11.82 9.09
CA PRO A 73 -11.17 -12.32 10.36
C PRO A 73 -12.12 -11.96 11.52
N LYS A 74 -12.21 -12.86 12.51
CA LYS A 74 -13.19 -12.78 13.61
C LYS A 74 -13.14 -11.43 14.33
N ASP A 75 -11.94 -10.90 14.54
CA ASP A 75 -11.70 -9.63 15.23
C ASP A 75 -12.33 -8.43 14.51
N TYR A 76 -12.55 -8.53 13.21
CA TYR A 76 -13.13 -7.47 12.38
C TYR A 76 -14.63 -7.65 12.09
N GLN A 77 -15.23 -8.78 12.48
CA GLN A 77 -16.65 -9.05 12.20
C GLN A 77 -17.58 -8.06 12.88
N ASN A 78 -17.28 -7.69 14.13
CA ASN A 78 -18.09 -6.74 14.89
C ASN A 78 -18.09 -5.34 14.24
N TYR A 79 -16.93 -4.87 13.77
CA TYR A 79 -16.83 -3.58 13.08
C TYR A 79 -17.59 -3.56 11.77
N TYR A 80 -17.53 -4.64 10.99
CA TYR A 80 -18.27 -4.75 9.73
C TYR A 80 -19.79 -4.70 9.94
N GLN A 81 -20.30 -5.42 10.94
CA GLN A 81 -21.74 -5.39 11.27
C GLN A 81 -22.17 -4.01 11.80
N THR A 82 -21.34 -3.37 12.62
CA THR A 82 -21.59 -2.01 13.11
C THR A 82 -21.68 -0.99 11.97
N GLN A 83 -20.76 -1.02 10.99
CA GLN A 83 -20.84 -0.15 9.81
C GLN A 83 -22.11 -0.38 8.98
N LYS A 84 -22.47 -1.65 8.77
CA LYS A 84 -23.69 -2.02 8.04
C LYS A 84 -24.96 -1.53 8.74
N ASN A 85 -24.98 -1.56 10.08
CA ASN A 85 -26.07 -1.02 10.88
C ASN A 85 -26.17 0.51 10.78
N TYR A 86 -25.04 1.24 10.80
CA TYR A 86 -25.05 2.69 10.58
C TYR A 86 -25.55 3.06 9.18
N GLN A 87 -25.11 2.38 8.14
CA GLN A 87 -25.60 2.62 6.77
C GLN A 87 -27.10 2.35 6.65
N LYS A 88 -27.58 1.25 7.24
CA LYS A 88 -29.00 0.90 7.24
C LYS A 88 -29.84 1.94 8.00
N ASN A 89 -29.38 2.39 9.17
CA ASN A 89 -30.09 3.40 9.96
C ASN A 89 -30.08 4.78 9.29
N LEU A 90 -28.98 5.17 8.64
CA LEU A 90 -28.92 6.41 7.87
C LEU A 90 -29.89 6.39 6.68
N ILE A 91 -29.99 5.28 5.97
CA ILE A 91 -30.96 5.10 4.88
C ILE A 91 -32.41 5.13 5.40
N ILE A 92 -32.68 4.60 6.59
CA ILE A 92 -34.01 4.65 7.21
C ILE A 92 -34.38 6.09 7.58
N ILE A 93 -33.47 6.85 8.19
CA ILE A 93 -33.70 8.26 8.59
C ILE A 93 -33.92 9.16 7.37
N LEU A 94 -33.21 8.93 6.25
CA LEU A 94 -33.33 9.72 5.03
C LEU A 94 -34.53 9.33 4.14
N LYS A 95 -35.28 8.28 4.51
CA LYS A 95 -36.50 7.82 3.80
C LYS A 95 -37.81 8.22 4.49
N ILE A 96 -37.75 9.13 5.46
CA ILE A 96 -38.90 9.76 6.13
C ILE A 96 -39.00 11.21 5.68
#